data_AF-A0A7T5RFG5-F1
#
_entry.id   AF-A0A7T5RFG5-F1
#
_cell.length_a   1.000
_cell.length_b   1.000
_cell.length_c   1.000
_cell.angle_alpha   90.00
_cell.angle_beta   90.00
_cell.angle_gamma   90.00
#
_symmetry.space_group_name_H-M   'P 1'
#
loop_
_entity.id
_entity.type
_entity.pdbx_description
1 polymer ?
#
loop_
_entity_poly.entity_id
_entity_poly.type
_entity_poly.pdbx_seq_one_letter_code
_entity_poly.pdbx_strand_id
1 'polypeptide(L)' 'MSIFVKAGPNDSTDKLIRKFQKKVLEEKVVQEIREREFHRKPSELRKEFLAERRRKIKRYLRSM' A
#
# COMPACT_ATOMS: atom_id res chain seq x y z
N MET A 1 8.43 -3.04 10.99
CA MET A 1 8.14 -1.63 10.68
C MET A 1 7.25 -1.09 11.77
N SER A 2 7.59 0.07 12.32
CA SER A 2 6.82 0.71 13.40
C SER A 2 6.35 2.09 12.92
N ILE A 3 5.05 2.27 12.81
CA ILE A 3 4.44 3.54 12.39
C ILE A 3 4.15 4.37 13.63
N PHE A 4 4.70 5.58 13.67
CA PHE A 4 4.47 6.53 14.76
C PHE A 4 3.64 7.73 14.30
N VAL A 5 2.65 8.08 15.11
CA VAL A 5 1.86 9.31 14.96
C VAL A 5 1.84 10.01 16.32
N LYS A 6 2.23 11.30 16.32
CA LYS A 6 2.20 12.15 17.52
C LYS A 6 0.92 12.99 17.50
N ALA A 7 0.27 13.10 18.66
CA ALA A 7 -0.89 13.95 18.86
C ALA A 7 -0.47 15.43 18.89
N GLY A 8 -1.19 16.27 18.13
CA GLY A 8 -1.09 17.72 18.25
C GLY A 8 -2.17 18.31 19.18
N PRO A 9 -2.01 19.56 19.63
CA PRO A 9 -2.93 20.20 20.59
C PRO A 9 -4.39 20.34 20.10
N ASN A 10 -4.64 20.30 18.79
CA ASN A 10 -5.98 20.41 18.19
C ASN A 10 -6.46 19.11 17.53
N ASP A 11 -5.76 18.00 17.75
CA ASP A 11 -6.17 16.71 17.20
C ASP A 11 -7.18 16.02 18.13
N SER A 12 -8.35 15.71 17.59
CA SER A 12 -9.25 14.73 18.18
C SER A 12 -8.71 13.31 17.95
N THR A 13 -9.05 12.38 18.84
CA THR A 13 -8.74 10.95 18.73
C THR A 13 -9.08 10.38 17.35
N ASP A 14 -10.23 10.74 16.78
CA ASP A 14 -10.64 10.26 15.45
C ASP A 14 -9.71 10.75 14.34
N LYS A 15 -9.24 12.00 14.44
CA LYS A 15 -8.28 12.57 13.48
C LYS A 15 -6.95 11.83 13.57
N LEU A 16 -6.51 11.45 14.77
CA LEU A 16 -5.29 10.67 14.97
C LEU A 16 -5.38 9.27 14.39
N ILE A 17 -6.49 8.57 14.61
CA ILE A 17 -6.74 7.24 14.01
C ILE A 17 -6.70 7.33 12.49
N ARG A 18 -7.35 8.34 11.88
CA ARG A 18 -7.33 8.54 10.42
C ARG A 18 -5.92 8.84 9.90
N LYS A 19 -5.14 9.67 10.59
CA LYS A 19 -3.73 9.95 10.22
C LYS A 19 -2.89 8.67 10.28
N PHE A 20 -3.09 7.84 11.30
CA PHE A 20 -2.41 6.56 11.42
C PHE A 20 -2.80 5.60 10.29
N GLN A 21 -4.09 5.42 10.02
CA GLN A 21 -4.57 4.61 8.91
C GLN A 21 -3.99 5.07 7.57
N LYS A 22 -3.92 6.38 7.34
CA LYS A 22 -3.31 6.94 6.13
C LYS A 22 -1.82 6.57 6.03
N LYS A 23 -1.04 6.71 7.10
CA LYS A 23 0.37 6.29 7.12
C LYS A 23 0.54 4.79 6.88
N VAL A 24 -0.31 3.94 7.46
CA VAL A 24 -0.30 2.48 7.23
C VAL A 24 -0.51 2.14 5.75
N LEU A 25 -1.44 2.85 5.08
CA LEU A 25 -1.70 2.67 3.67
C LEU A 25 -0.53 3.18 2.80
N GLU A 26 0.06 4.33 3.14
CA GLU A 26 1.20 4.91 2.42
C GLU A 26 2.45 4.03 2.51
N GLU A 27 2.76 3.48 3.69
CA GLU A 27 3.88 2.57 3.89
C GLU A 27 3.62 1.16 3.34
N LYS A 28 2.39 0.85 2.89
CA LYS A 28 2.00 -0.46 2.33
C LYS A 28 2.33 -1.66 3.21
N VAL A 29 2.42 -1.46 4.53
CA VAL A 29 2.84 -2.49 5.50
C VAL A 29 1.99 -3.77 5.39
N VAL A 30 0.68 -3.62 5.20
CA VAL A 30 -0.23 -4.77 5.07
C VAL A 30 0.06 -5.58 3.81
N GLN A 31 0.37 -4.91 2.70
CA GLN A 31 0.69 -5.57 1.43
C GLN A 31 2.04 -6.30 1.54
N GLU A 32 3.05 -5.64 2.12
CA GLU A 32 4.37 -6.22 2.31
C GLU A 32 4.35 -7.47 3.19
N ILE A 33 3.57 -7.46 4.28
CA ILE A 33 3.42 -8.64 5.15
C ILE A 33 2.79 -9.80 4.38
N ARG A 34 1.73 -9.56 3.60
CA ARG A 34 1.10 -10.59 2.76
C ARG A 34 2.03 -11.15 1.70
N GLU A 35 2.84 -10.30 1.07
CA GLU A 35 3.82 -10.73 0.07
C GLU A 35 4.95 -11.56 0.67
N ARG A 36 5.25 -11.36 1.97
CA ARG A 36 6.26 -12.12 2.72
C ARG A 36 5.73 -13.39 3.39
N GLU A 37 4.41 -13.54 3.50
CA GLU A 37 3.77 -14.70 4.14
C GLU A 37 4.14 -16.01 3.44
N PHE A 38 4.38 -15.97 2.13
CA PHE A 38 4.79 -17.12 1.34
C PHE A 38 6.04 -16.82 0.51
N HIS A 39 6.93 -17.79 0.37
CA HIS A 39 8.07 -17.65 -0.53
C HIS A 39 7.58 -17.62 -1.99
N ARG A 40 7.96 -16.58 -2.72
CA ARG A 40 7.62 -16.40 -4.13
C ARG A 40 8.89 -16.31 -4.96
N LYS A 41 8.94 -17.00 -6.10
CA LYS A 41 10.14 -16.94 -6.94
C LYS A 41 10.28 -15.54 -7.54
N PRO A 42 11.52 -15.00 -7.70
CA PRO A 42 11.73 -13.71 -8.34
C PRO A 42 11.17 -13.59 -9.76
N SER A 43 11.03 -14.72 -10.48
CA SER A 43 10.37 -14.77 -11.79
C SER A 43 8.86 -14.52 -11.71
N GLU A 44 8.19 -15.04 -10.69
CA GLU A 44 6.75 -14.89 -10.49
C GLU A 44 6.41 -13.45 -10.11
N LEU A 45 7.20 -12.83 -9.22
CA LEU A 45 7.07 -11.42 -8.85
C LEU A 45 7.21 -10.51 -10.08
N ARG A 46 8.21 -10.74 -10.93
CA ARG A 46 8.40 -9.99 -12.18
C ARG A 46 7.22 -10.15 -13.14
N LYS A 47 6.70 -11.37 -13.28
CA LYS A 47 5.55 -11.68 -14.15
C LYS A 47 4.29 -10.92 -13.70
N GLU A 48 4.02 -10.90 -12.41
CA GLU A 48 2.88 -10.16 -11.85
C GLU A 48 3.02 -8.65 -12.01
N PHE A 49 4.19 -8.09 -11.70
CA PHE A 49 4.45 -6.66 -11.86
C PHE A 49 4.17 -6.19 -13.30
N LEU A 50 4.64 -6.94 -14.30
CA LEU A 50 4.41 -6.62 -15.71
C LEU A 50 2.93 -6.80 -16.11
N ALA A 51 2.23 -7.79 -15.55
CA ALA A 51 0.80 -7.96 -15.79
C ALA A 51 -0.01 -6.79 -15.22
N GLU A 52 0.27 -6.39 -13.98
CA GLU A 52 -0.35 -5.26 -13.27
C GLU A 52 -0.15 -3.95 -14.04
N ARG A 53 1.08 -3.69 -14.50
CA ARG A 53 1.43 -2.49 -15.27
C ARG A 53 0.68 -2.45 -16.61
N ARG A 54 0.58 -3.57 -17.32
CA ARG A 54 -0.22 -3.68 -18.55
C ARG A 54 -1.71 -3.45 -18.31
N ARG A 55 -2.28 -3.98 -17.22
CA ARG A 55 -3.68 -3.73 -16.85
C ARG A 55 -3.94 -2.24 -16.60
N LYS A 56 -3.05 -1.55 -15.90
CA LYS A 56 -3.17 -0.11 -15.61
C LYS A 56 -3.17 0.73 -16.89
N ILE A 57 -2.24 0.47 -17.81
CA ILE A 57 -2.18 1.14 -19.12
C ILE A 57 -3.48 0.88 -19.90
N LYS A 58 -3.92 -0.37 -19.99
CA LYS A 58 -5.16 -0.73 -20.69
C LYS A 58 -6.40 -0.05 -20.09
N ARG A 59 -6.44 0.12 -18.76
CA ARG A 59 -7.53 0.82 -18.07
C ARG A 59 -7.53 2.31 -18.40
N TYR A 60 -6.37 2.95 -18.37
CA TYR A 60 -6.21 4.36 -18.75
C TYR A 60 -6.65 4.62 -20.20
N LEU A 61 -6.22 3.77 -21.13
CA LEU A 61 -6.59 3.87 -22.55
C LEU A 61 -8.08 3.62 -22.82
N ARG A 62 -8.78 2.92 -21.93
CA ARG A 62 -10.23 2.68 -22.03
C ARG A 62 -11.07 3.80 -21.42
N SER A 63 -10.49 4.59 -20.52
CA SER A 63 -11.14 5.72 -19.85
C SER A 63 -10.96 7.04 -20.59
N MET A 64 -10.30 7.01 -21.74
CA MET A 64 -10.02 8.13 -22.63
C MET A 64 -10.85 7.95 -23.90
#